data_AF-A1ZCL8-F1
#
_entry.id   AF-A1ZCL8-F1
#
_cell.length_a   1.000
_cell.length_b   1.000
_cell.length_c   1.000
_cell.angle_alpha   90.00
_cell.angle_beta   90.00
_cell.angle_gamma   90.00
#
_symmetry.space_group_name_H-M   'P 1'
#
loop_
_entity.id
_entity.type
_entity.pdbx_description
1 polymer ?
#
loop_
_entity_poly.entity_id
_entity_poly.type
_entity_poly.pdbx_seq_one_letter_code
_entity_poly.pdbx_strand_id
1 'polypeptide(L)'
;MMNTKNHLGKFSKVYRHGDVIIFRLDQANLEAFTMTPVNKLVLAYGEVTGHAHRLAGEVNIAANAPEAGIEPVLFEVINKAVLTHEEHDTIVLNKGVYLKVNQVEYDPFKDLVVAIRD
;
A
#
# COMPACT_ATOMS: atom_id res chain seq x y z
N MET A 1 9.15 -13.12 -9.67
CA MET A 1 9.05 -11.90 -10.47
C MET A 1 7.62 -11.77 -10.97
N MET A 2 6.79 -10.92 -10.36
CA MET A 2 5.51 -10.56 -10.97
C MET A 2 5.80 -9.85 -12.29
N ASN A 3 5.34 -10.46 -13.39
CA ASN A 3 5.47 -9.91 -14.73
C ASN A 3 4.57 -8.67 -14.81
N THR A 4 5.15 -7.48 -14.61
CA THR A 4 4.45 -6.18 -14.63
C THR A 4 3.99 -5.75 -16.03
N LYS A 5 4.05 -6.64 -17.04
CA LYS A 5 3.56 -6.37 -18.39
C LYS A 5 2.03 -6.31 -18.53
N ASN A 6 1.27 -6.52 -17.46
CA ASN A 6 -0.09 -5.99 -17.37
C ASN A 6 -0.03 -4.70 -16.55
N HIS A 7 -0.16 -3.59 -17.26
CA HIS A 7 0.03 -2.25 -16.71
C HIS A 7 -1.09 -2.05 -15.68
N LEU A 8 -0.76 -2.02 -14.39
CA LEU A 8 -1.75 -1.78 -13.32
C LEU A 8 -2.53 -0.46 -13.51
N GLY A 9 -2.09 0.39 -14.44
CA GLY A 9 -2.74 1.61 -14.89
C GLY A 9 -1.74 2.76 -14.96
N LYS A 10 -2.20 3.93 -15.38
CA LYS A 10 -1.48 5.19 -15.14
C LYS A 10 -1.70 5.62 -13.69
N PHE A 11 -0.63 5.95 -12.99
CA PHE A 11 -0.72 6.54 -11.66
C PHE A 11 -0.95 8.05 -11.77
N SER A 12 -1.86 8.60 -10.97
CA SER A 12 -2.20 10.04 -10.98
C SER A 12 -1.72 10.81 -9.76
N LYS A 13 -1.51 10.11 -8.65
CA LYS A 13 -1.08 10.70 -7.40
C LYS A 13 -0.26 9.71 -6.60
N VAL A 14 0.75 10.22 -5.91
CA VAL A 14 1.60 9.47 -4.98
C VAL A 14 1.47 10.08 -3.60
N TYR A 15 1.35 9.22 -2.60
CA TYR A 15 1.38 9.57 -1.18
C TYR A 15 2.55 8.84 -0.55
N ARG A 16 3.24 9.51 0.38
CA ARG A 16 4.30 8.92 1.17
C ARG A 16 3.98 9.09 2.65
N HIS A 17 4.18 8.03 3.41
CA HIS A 17 3.92 7.97 4.83
C HIS A 17 5.00 7.07 5.44
N GLY A 18 6.13 7.66 5.82
CA GLY A 18 7.33 6.90 6.21
C GLY A 18 7.89 6.05 5.07
N ASP A 19 8.04 4.76 5.34
CA ASP A 19 8.44 3.71 4.40
C ASP A 19 7.29 3.23 3.50
N VAL A 20 6.04 3.62 3.77
CA VAL A 20 4.88 3.27 2.94
C VAL A 20 4.69 4.30 1.83
N ILE A 21 4.66 3.82 0.59
CA ILE A 21 4.32 4.61 -0.61
C ILE A 21 2.99 4.10 -1.16
N ILE A 22 2.05 4.99 -1.42
CA ILE A 22 0.75 4.66 -1.99
C ILE A 22 0.56 5.39 -3.31
N PHE A 23 0.30 4.63 -4.37
CA PHE A 23 -0.02 5.17 -5.67
C PHE A 23 -1.52 5.08 -5.94
N ARG A 24 -2.13 6.18 -6.42
CA ARG A 24 -3.50 6.16 -6.95
C ARG A 24 -3.49 5.70 -8.41
N LEU A 25 -4.32 4.72 -8.72
CA LEU A 25 -4.54 4.19 -10.05
C LEU A 25 -5.81 4.82 -10.66
N ASP A 26 -5.67 5.56 -11.77
CA ASP A 26 -6.84 6.15 -12.47
C ASP A 26 -7.57 5.13 -13.34
N GLN A 27 -6.85 4.13 -13.85
CA GLN A 27 -7.35 3.08 -14.72
C GLN A 27 -6.85 1.73 -14.22
N ALA A 28 -7.46 1.24 -13.14
CA ALA A 28 -7.19 -0.11 -12.64
C ALA A 28 -8.27 -1.08 -13.15
N ASN A 29 -7.86 -2.20 -13.75
CA ASN A 29 -8.76 -3.32 -13.96
C ASN A 29 -8.67 -4.27 -12.75
N LEU A 30 -9.76 -4.36 -11.98
CA LEU A 30 -9.87 -5.23 -10.81
C LEU A 30 -10.44 -6.63 -11.14
N GLU A 31 -10.87 -6.90 -12.37
CA GLU A 31 -11.53 -8.16 -12.76
C GLU A 31 -10.69 -9.42 -12.45
N ALA A 32 -9.36 -9.28 -12.46
CA ALA A 32 -8.43 -10.36 -12.16
C ALA A 32 -8.24 -10.62 -10.66
N PHE A 33 -8.83 -9.80 -9.79
CA PHE A 33 -8.63 -9.84 -8.34
C PHE A 33 -9.95 -10.14 -7.63
N THR A 34 -9.94 -11.17 -6.80
CA THR A 34 -11.01 -11.33 -5.80
C THR A 34 -10.81 -10.25 -4.75
N MET A 35 -11.79 -9.37 -4.56
CA MET A 35 -11.71 -8.26 -3.61
C MET A 35 -12.55 -8.56 -2.36
N THR A 36 -11.95 -8.41 -1.17
CA THR A 36 -12.59 -8.70 0.13
C THR A 36 -12.80 -7.40 0.90
N PRO A 37 -14.00 -7.13 1.44
CA PRO A 37 -14.25 -5.92 2.22
C PRO A 37 -13.59 -6.00 3.60
N VAL A 38 -12.93 -4.91 4.00
CA VAL A 38 -12.34 -4.71 5.33
C VAL A 38 -12.60 -3.28 5.80
N ASN A 39 -12.68 -3.07 7.11
CA ASN A 39 -12.88 -1.72 7.69
C ASN A 39 -11.60 -1.13 8.30
N LYS A 40 -10.64 -2.00 8.61
CA LYS A 40 -9.35 -1.68 9.19
C LYS A 40 -8.33 -2.64 8.62
N LEU A 41 -7.15 -2.13 8.28
CA LEU A 41 -6.06 -2.89 7.71
C LEU A 41 -4.74 -2.28 8.17
N VAL A 42 -3.77 -3.12 8.51
CA VAL A 42 -2.39 -2.68 8.72
C VAL A 42 -1.63 -2.89 7.41
N LEU A 43 -1.14 -1.80 6.81
CA LEU A 43 -0.42 -1.83 5.53
C LEU A 43 1.05 -2.21 5.69
N ALA A 44 1.68 -1.78 6.79
CA ALA A 44 3.04 -2.14 7.17
C ALA A 44 3.24 -1.90 8.69
N TYR A 45 4.17 -2.62 9.29
CA TYR A 45 4.67 -2.35 10.64
C TYR A 45 5.88 -1.43 10.56
N GLY A 46 6.00 -0.51 11.51
CA GLY A 46 7.20 0.30 11.68
C GLY A 46 8.36 -0.46 12.33
N GLU A 47 9.52 0.17 12.48
CA GLU A 47 10.70 -0.35 13.18
C GLU A 47 10.43 -0.45 14.69
N VAL A 48 9.71 0.52 15.25
CA VAL A 48 9.35 0.53 16.65
C VAL A 48 8.23 -0.47 16.90
N THR A 49 8.46 -1.38 17.85
CA THR A 49 7.46 -2.39 18.23
C THR A 49 6.18 -1.69 18.68
N GLY A 50 5.11 -1.92 17.93
CA GLY A 50 3.80 -1.31 18.19
C GLY A 50 3.40 -0.21 17.21
N HIS A 51 4.34 0.37 16.47
CA HIS A 51 4.05 1.35 15.42
C HIS A 51 3.59 0.65 14.14
N ALA A 52 2.60 1.23 13.46
CA ALA A 52 2.08 0.66 12.23
C ALA A 52 1.34 1.65 11.35
N HIS A 53 1.44 1.47 10.03
CA HIS A 53 0.65 2.21 9.07
C HIS A 53 -0.76 1.62 8.99
N ARG A 54 -1.69 2.23 9.73
CA ARG A 54 -3.07 1.75 9.90
C ARG A 54 -4.01 2.50 8.96
N LEU A 55 -4.64 1.76 8.06
CA LEU A 55 -5.68 2.24 7.17
C LEU A 55 -7.05 1.92 7.76
N ALA A 56 -7.90 2.93 7.93
CA ALA A 56 -9.27 2.78 8.43
C ALA A 56 -10.27 3.42 7.47
N GLY A 57 -11.37 2.72 7.18
CA GLY A 57 -12.41 3.15 6.25
C GLY A 57 -13.03 1.97 5.53
N GLU A 58 -14.06 2.22 4.73
CA GLU A 58 -14.66 1.19 3.87
C GLU A 58 -13.73 0.93 2.68
N VAL A 59 -13.00 -0.19 2.73
CA VAL A 59 -12.04 -0.59 1.70
C VAL A 59 -12.27 -2.04 1.27
N ASN A 60 -12.01 -2.33 0.01
CA ASN A 60 -11.82 -3.69 -0.46
C ASN A 60 -10.34 -3.96 -0.70
N ILE A 61 -9.82 -5.11 -0.27
CA ILE A 61 -8.43 -5.53 -0.48
C ILE A 61 -8.39 -6.75 -1.40
N ALA A 62 -7.38 -6.85 -2.26
CA ALA A 62 -7.17 -8.06 -3.05
C ALA A 62 -6.93 -9.28 -2.13
N ALA A 63 -7.65 -10.38 -2.39
CA ALA A 63 -7.54 -11.62 -1.64
C ALA A 63 -6.11 -12.17 -1.69
N ASN A 64 -5.65 -12.74 -0.58
CA ASN A 64 -4.26 -13.17 -0.34
C ASN A 64 -3.21 -12.05 -0.31
N ALA A 65 -3.62 -10.77 -0.29
CA ALA A 65 -2.69 -9.72 0.12
C ALA A 65 -2.27 -10.00 1.58
N PRO A 66 -0.97 -10.06 1.88
CA PRO A 66 -0.52 -10.26 3.26
C PRO A 66 -0.97 -9.07 4.11
N GLU A 67 -1.63 -9.35 5.24
CA GLU A 67 -1.80 -8.33 6.27
C GLU A 67 -0.40 -7.96 6.80
N ALA A 68 -0.08 -6.67 6.75
CA ALA A 68 1.15 -6.08 7.28
C ALA A 68 2.46 -6.76 6.80
N GLY A 69 3.02 -6.25 5.72
CA GLY A 69 4.30 -6.73 5.18
C GLY A 69 4.94 -5.77 4.20
N ILE A 70 6.04 -6.19 3.57
CA ILE A 70 6.75 -5.40 2.54
C ILE A 70 6.16 -5.60 1.14
N GLU A 71 5.30 -6.60 0.97
CA GLU A 71 4.68 -6.93 -0.30
C GLU A 71 3.72 -5.83 -0.77
N PRO A 72 3.53 -5.68 -2.08
CA PRO A 72 2.55 -4.78 -2.63
C PRO A 72 1.13 -5.16 -2.20
N VAL A 73 0.32 -4.17 -1.83
CA VAL A 73 -1.09 -4.36 -1.45
C VAL A 73 -1.96 -3.52 -2.37
N LEU A 74 -2.81 -4.19 -3.16
CA LEU A 74 -3.84 -3.55 -3.98
C LEU A 74 -5.14 -3.43 -3.16
N PHE A 75 -5.67 -2.22 -3.08
CA PHE A 75 -6.93 -1.97 -2.38
C PHE A 75 -7.75 -0.88 -3.07
N GLU A 76 -9.06 -0.96 -2.90
CA GLU A 76 -10.04 0.02 -3.37
C GLU A 76 -10.66 0.72 -2.16
N VAL A 77 -10.65 2.06 -2.16
CA VAL A 77 -11.39 2.88 -1.20
C VAL A 77 -12.77 3.15 -1.76
N ILE A 78 -13.82 2.74 -1.04
CA ILE A 78 -15.21 2.89 -1.48
C ILE A 78 -15.69 4.33 -1.37
N ASN A 79 -15.38 4.98 -0.24
CA ASN A 79 -15.81 6.35 0.07
C ASN A 79 -14.61 7.21 0.48
N LYS A 80 -14.08 6.93 1.67
CA LYS A 80 -12.93 7.60 2.27
C LYS A 80 -12.21 6.63 3.19
N ALA A 81 -10.89 6.68 3.15
CA ALA A 81 -10.04 5.97 4.09
C ALA A 81 -9.01 6.94 4.70
N VAL A 82 -8.61 6.65 5.93
CA VAL A 82 -7.68 7.46 6.70
C VAL A 82 -6.50 6.57 7.06
N LEU A 83 -5.32 7.00 6.64
CA LEU A 83 -4.06 6.36 6.98
C LEU A 83 -3.40 7.12 8.13
N THR A 84 -3.01 6.37 9.17
CA THR A 84 -2.41 6.90 10.39
C THR A 84 -1.15 6.11 10.73
N HIS A 85 -0.22 6.79 11.40
CA HIS A 85 1.00 6.23 11.98
C HIS A 85 1.29 7.04 13.24
N GLU A 86 1.96 6.43 14.21
CA GLU A 86 2.27 7.05 15.49
C GLU A 86 3.21 8.26 15.34
N GLU A 87 4.01 8.31 14.26
CA GLU A 87 5.04 9.34 14.02
C GLU A 87 4.78 10.23 12.79
N HIS A 88 3.70 10.00 12.05
CA HIS A 88 3.44 10.74 10.81
C HIS A 88 2.03 11.34 10.75
N ASP A 89 1.94 12.40 9.96
CA ASP A 89 0.69 13.10 9.73
C ASP A 89 -0.33 12.23 9.00
N THR A 90 -1.57 12.34 9.44
CA THR A 90 -2.69 11.62 8.86
C THR A 90 -2.86 11.91 7.37
N ILE A 91 -2.98 10.85 6.55
CA ILE A 91 -3.30 10.97 5.13
C ILE A 91 -4.75 10.54 4.90
N VAL A 92 -5.50 11.41 4.22
CA VAL A 92 -6.86 11.10 3.76
C VAL A 92 -6.82 10.62 2.31
N LEU A 93 -7.32 9.41 2.07
CA LEU A 93 -7.52 8.83 0.75
C LEU A 93 -9.00 8.93 0.39
N ASN A 94 -9.29 9.55 -0.75
CA ASN A 94 -10.65 9.61 -1.31
C ASN A 94 -10.96 8.31 -2.10
N LYS A 95 -12.21 8.13 -2.49
CA LYS A 95 -12.64 7.04 -3.37
C LYS A 95 -11.69 6.80 -4.56
N GLY A 96 -11.32 5.54 -4.78
CA GLY A 96 -10.45 5.13 -5.89
C GLY A 96 -9.65 3.86 -5.60
N VAL A 97 -8.86 3.42 -6.57
CA VAL A 97 -8.00 2.25 -6.46
C VAL A 97 -6.57 2.68 -6.16
N TYR A 98 -5.91 1.94 -5.28
CA TYR A 98 -4.59 2.27 -4.76
C TYR A 98 -3.69 1.04 -4.70
N LEU A 99 -2.41 1.27 -4.97
CA LEU A 99 -1.34 0.29 -4.77
C LEU A 99 -0.41 0.81 -3.68
N LYS A 100 -0.33 0.09 -2.57
CA LYS A 100 0.70 0.30 -1.55
C LYS A 100 1.94 -0.51 -1.90
N VAL A 101 3.11 0.09 -1.73
CA VAL A 101 4.44 -0.55 -1.77
C VAL A 101 5.29 -0.02 -0.60
N ASN A 102 6.42 -0.66 -0.31
CA ASN A 102 7.41 -0.14 0.65
C ASN A 102 8.58 0.51 -0.07
N GLN A 103 9.19 1.48 0.60
CA GLN A 103 10.50 1.99 0.26
C GLN A 103 11.54 0.87 0.42
N VAL A 104 12.49 0.86 -0.50
CA VAL A 104 13.61 -0.08 -0.48
C VAL A 104 14.92 0.67 -0.66
N GLU A 105 15.98 0.13 -0.10
CA GLU A 105 17.36 0.50 -0.38
C GLU A 105 17.97 -0.52 -1.34
N TYR A 106 18.71 -0.04 -2.34
CA TYR A 106 19.50 -0.90 -3.23
C TYR A 106 20.97 -0.77 -2.85
N ASP A 107 21.59 -1.90 -2.49
CA ASP A 107 23.03 -2.01 -2.29
C ASP A 107 23.67 -2.50 -3.61
N PRO A 108 24.32 -1.60 -4.39
CA PRO A 108 24.89 -1.96 -5.69
C PRO A 108 26.13 -2.84 -5.59
N PHE A 109 26.77 -2.91 -4.40
CA PHE A 109 27.96 -3.73 -4.20
C PHE A 109 27.61 -5.18 -3.89
N LYS A 110 26.45 -5.41 -3.27
CA LYS A 110 25.91 -6.75 -2.99
C LYS A 110 24.84 -7.21 -3.97
N ASP A 111 24.44 -6.34 -4.90
CA ASP A 111 23.28 -6.54 -5.78
C ASP A 111 22.02 -6.96 -5.02
N LEU A 112 21.77 -6.28 -3.90
CA LEU A 112 20.71 -6.62 -2.95
C LEU A 112 19.71 -5.48 -2.81
N VAL A 113 18.42 -5.83 -2.75
CA VAL A 113 17.34 -4.89 -2.41
C VAL A 113 16.83 -5.22 -1.01
N VAL A 114 16.85 -4.24 -0.12
CA VAL A 114 16.40 -4.38 1.27
C VAL A 114 15.24 -3.43 1.53
N ALA A 115 14.16 -3.92 2.14
CA ALA A 115 13.06 -3.05 2.54
C ALA A 115 13.49 -2.16 3.71
N ILE A 116 13.19 -0.86 3.60
CA ILE A 116 13.32 0.09 4.69
C ILE A 116 12.04 0.01 5.50
N ARG A 117 12.15 0.09 6.82
CA ARG A 117 11.04 0.25 7.75
C ARG A 117 11.25 1.59 8.46
N ASP A 118 10.18 2.23 8.92
CA ASP A 118 10.25 3.47 9.72
C ASP A 118 9.92 3.19 11.18
#